data_AF-A0A1Q9VEN6-F1
#
_entry.id   AF-A0A1Q9VEN6-F1
#
_cell.length_a   1.000
_cell.length_b   1.000
_cell.length_c   1.000
_cell.angle_alpha   90.00
_cell.angle_beta   90.00
_cell.angle_gamma   90.00
#
_symmetry.space_group_name_H-M   'P 1'
#
loop_
_entity.id
_entity.type
_entity.pdbx_description
1 polymer ?
#
loop_
_entity_poly.entity_id
_entity_poly.type
_entity_poly.pdbx_seq_one_letter_code
_entity_poly.pdbx_strand_id
1 'polypeptide(L)'
;MPELADATVLNAEASPNYAHADVANLGVLTGAGPLVEASGTISATCDNGALSSNITTLSIAGNEVPVENLAPNTTILPEQLGGVAQVTLNKQEGSTVTAVSIELLQGLPGLSDIAGQTIDIASATCSESDDDGNGDGDNGGDNGGDNGGDNGNGGGDNGDDNGAGDGGGDQAGPDGAAPTPEPQPGHLDVTG
;
A
#
# COMPACT_ATOMS: atom_id res chain seq x y z
N MET A 1 -14.80 15.08 21.19
CA MET A 1 -14.99 14.54 19.82
C MET A 1 -14.95 13.03 19.95
N PRO A 2 -15.83 12.28 19.28
CA PRO A 2 -15.70 10.83 19.25
C PRO A 2 -14.39 10.49 18.53
N GLU A 3 -13.54 9.71 19.18
CA GLU A 3 -12.28 9.21 18.62
C GLU A 3 -12.58 7.90 17.90
N LEU A 4 -12.26 7.83 16.60
CA LEU A 4 -12.55 6.66 15.77
C LEU A 4 -11.45 5.59 15.91
N ALA A 5 -10.20 6.02 16.03
CA ALA A 5 -9.06 5.15 16.16
C ALA A 5 -7.98 5.79 17.06
N ASP A 6 -7.38 4.98 17.92
CA ASP A 6 -6.19 5.27 18.71
C ASP A 6 -5.07 4.31 18.31
N ALA A 7 -3.86 4.84 18.10
CA ALA A 7 -2.67 4.09 17.73
C ALA A 7 -1.44 4.72 18.39
N THR A 8 -0.60 3.92 19.03
CA THR A 8 0.46 4.47 19.91
C THR A 8 1.80 4.68 19.21
N VAL A 9 2.23 3.74 18.38
CA VAL A 9 3.50 3.83 17.64
C VAL A 9 3.21 3.52 16.20
N LEU A 10 3.69 4.37 15.31
CA LEU A 10 3.67 4.14 13.88
C LEU A 10 5.10 4.29 13.38
N ASN A 11 5.66 3.24 12.81
CA ASN A 11 6.88 3.32 12.04
C ASN A 11 6.63 2.78 10.63
N ALA A 12 7.23 3.46 9.67
CA ALA A 12 7.07 3.16 8.26
C ALA A 12 8.40 3.42 7.58
N GLU A 13 8.83 2.46 6.78
CA GLU A 13 10.07 2.52 6.01
C GLU A 13 9.77 2.09 4.58
N ALA A 14 10.37 2.78 3.62
CA ALA A 14 10.28 2.42 2.22
C ALA A 14 11.63 2.64 1.55
N SER A 15 12.04 1.66 0.75
CA SER A 15 13.23 1.70 -0.10
C SER A 15 12.94 0.93 -1.39
N PRO A 16 13.81 0.96 -2.41
CA PRO A 16 13.61 0.16 -3.61
C PRO A 16 13.37 -1.32 -3.25
N ASN A 17 12.30 -1.90 -3.77
CA ASN A 17 11.87 -3.28 -3.53
C ASN A 17 11.55 -3.63 -2.07
N TYR A 18 11.44 -2.66 -1.16
CA TYR A 18 11.12 -2.93 0.24
C TYR A 18 10.18 -1.87 0.82
N ALA A 19 9.17 -2.33 1.54
CA ALA A 19 8.31 -1.49 2.33
C ALA A 19 7.98 -2.18 3.64
N HIS A 20 7.95 -1.41 4.72
CA HIS A 20 7.57 -1.89 6.04
C HIS A 20 6.67 -0.86 6.70
N ALA A 21 5.64 -1.35 7.36
CA ALA A 21 4.79 -0.55 8.22
C ALA A 21 4.51 -1.34 9.48
N ASP A 22 4.64 -0.69 10.62
CA ASP A 22 4.36 -1.27 11.92
C ASP A 22 3.58 -0.31 12.81
N VAL A 23 2.61 -0.89 13.51
CA VAL A 23 1.74 -0.21 14.46
C VAL A 23 1.81 -0.95 15.79
N ALA A 24 2.18 -0.25 16.87
CA ALA A 24 2.12 -0.80 18.22
C ALA A 24 0.85 -0.32 18.91
N ASN A 25 0.03 -1.29 19.32
CA ASN A 25 -1.30 -1.14 19.89
C ASN A 25 -2.27 -0.39 18.97
N LEU A 26 -3.47 -0.95 18.85
CA LEU A 26 -4.53 -0.37 18.06
C LEU A 26 -5.83 -0.46 18.84
N GLY A 27 -6.59 0.62 18.88
CA GLY A 27 -7.99 0.62 19.27
C GLY A 27 -8.83 1.34 18.22
N VAL A 28 -9.67 0.61 17.50
CA VAL A 28 -10.74 1.20 16.66
C VAL A 28 -12.03 1.14 17.43
N LEU A 29 -12.64 2.28 17.68
CA LEU A 29 -13.78 2.42 18.57
C LEU A 29 -15.08 2.57 17.79
N THR A 30 -16.13 1.95 18.30
CA THR A 30 -17.52 2.34 18.02
C THR A 30 -18.06 3.19 19.17
N GLY A 31 -19.15 3.91 18.94
CA GLY A 31 -19.88 4.58 20.02
C GLY A 31 -20.38 3.64 21.13
N ALA A 32 -20.30 2.32 20.96
CA ALA A 32 -20.67 1.30 21.94
C ALA A 32 -19.48 0.58 22.61
N GLY A 33 -18.24 0.92 22.25
CA GLY A 33 -17.03 0.24 22.70
C GLY A 33 -16.09 -0.15 21.55
N PRO A 34 -14.95 -0.79 21.83
CA PRO A 34 -13.97 -1.15 20.82
C PRO A 34 -14.51 -2.15 19.80
N LEU A 35 -14.36 -1.82 18.51
CA LEU A 35 -14.60 -2.70 17.37
C LEU A 35 -13.41 -3.64 17.15
N VAL A 36 -12.21 -3.06 17.09
CA VAL A 36 -10.96 -3.79 16.87
C VAL A 36 -9.96 -3.34 17.91
N GLU A 37 -9.36 -4.28 18.61
CA GLU A 37 -8.28 -4.05 19.55
C GLU A 37 -7.12 -4.95 19.20
N ALA A 38 -5.94 -4.38 19.08
CA ALA A 38 -4.72 -5.16 18.99
C ALA A 38 -3.77 -4.73 20.10
N SER A 39 -3.14 -5.72 20.72
CA SER A 39 -2.06 -5.50 21.69
C SER A 39 -0.77 -6.10 21.15
N GLY A 40 0.33 -5.36 21.30
CA GLY A 40 1.60 -5.70 20.68
C GLY A 40 1.74 -5.12 19.27
N THR A 41 2.49 -5.82 18.41
CA THR A 41 2.87 -5.33 17.08
C THR A 41 1.94 -5.88 16.01
N ILE A 42 1.46 -4.97 15.18
CA ILE A 42 0.86 -5.25 13.87
C ILE A 42 1.85 -4.76 12.83
N SER A 43 2.31 -5.62 11.91
CA SER A 43 3.25 -5.20 10.88
C SER A 43 2.90 -5.79 9.51
N ALA A 44 3.21 -5.03 8.47
CA ALA A 44 3.21 -5.47 7.09
C ALA A 44 4.59 -5.23 6.50
N THR A 45 5.11 -6.21 5.78
CA THR A 45 6.40 -6.10 5.10
C THR A 45 6.25 -6.62 3.68
N CYS A 46 6.74 -5.82 2.74
CA CYS A 46 7.06 -6.24 1.40
C CYS A 46 8.58 -6.25 1.25
N ASP A 47 9.15 -7.37 0.84
CA ASP A 47 10.59 -7.52 0.62
C ASP A 47 10.83 -8.27 -0.70
N ASN A 48 11.36 -7.57 -1.70
CA ASN A 48 11.60 -8.10 -3.04
C ASN A 48 10.36 -8.80 -3.65
N GLY A 49 9.20 -8.16 -3.50
CA GLY A 49 7.90 -8.68 -3.95
C GLY A 49 7.29 -9.74 -3.04
N ALA A 50 8.00 -10.22 -2.01
CA ALA A 50 7.45 -11.14 -1.02
C ALA A 50 6.59 -10.37 0.00
N LEU A 51 5.31 -10.69 0.04
CA LEU A 51 4.33 -10.08 0.92
C LEU A 51 4.19 -10.87 2.22
N SER A 52 4.30 -10.18 3.36
CA SER A 52 4.11 -10.76 4.68
C SER A 52 3.41 -9.79 5.63
N SER A 53 2.64 -10.35 6.57
CA SER A 53 2.07 -9.60 7.68
C SER A 53 2.19 -10.39 8.98
N ASN A 54 2.23 -9.68 10.10
CA ASN A 54 2.30 -10.24 11.44
C ASN A 54 1.35 -9.47 12.35
N ILE A 55 0.60 -10.20 13.16
CA ILE A 55 -0.32 -9.66 14.16
C ILE A 55 -0.07 -10.45 15.44
N THR A 56 0.31 -9.76 16.51
CA THR A 56 0.65 -10.44 17.78
C THR A 56 -0.60 -10.90 18.51
N THR A 57 -1.56 -9.99 18.70
CA THR A 57 -2.82 -10.28 19.39
C THR A 57 -3.89 -9.37 18.81
N LEU A 58 -5.07 -9.94 18.55
CA LEU A 58 -6.20 -9.23 17.97
C LEU A 58 -7.48 -9.67 18.65
N SER A 59 -8.30 -8.71 19.03
CA SER A 59 -9.67 -8.90 19.48
C SER A 59 -10.60 -8.09 18.59
N ILE A 60 -11.71 -8.70 18.19
CA ILE A 60 -12.72 -8.05 17.37
C ILE A 60 -14.08 -8.22 18.05
N ALA A 61 -14.75 -7.08 18.29
CA ALA A 61 -15.99 -6.99 19.07
C ALA A 61 -15.90 -7.74 20.41
N GLY A 62 -14.75 -7.63 21.09
CA GLY A 62 -14.46 -8.30 22.37
C GLY A 62 -14.14 -9.80 22.29
N ASN A 63 -14.08 -10.39 21.10
CA ASN A 63 -13.69 -11.79 20.91
C ASN A 63 -12.24 -11.87 20.42
N GLU A 64 -11.42 -12.67 21.09
CA GLU A 64 -10.05 -12.93 20.63
C GLU A 64 -10.07 -13.70 19.30
N VAL A 65 -9.29 -13.23 18.35
CA VAL A 65 -9.16 -13.82 17.01
C VAL A 65 -7.84 -14.58 16.95
N PRO A 66 -7.84 -15.86 16.53
CA PRO A 66 -6.60 -16.59 16.31
C PRO A 66 -5.86 -15.98 15.11
N VAL A 67 -4.69 -15.40 15.38
CA VAL A 67 -3.84 -14.73 14.40
C VAL A 67 -2.65 -15.57 13.94
N GLU A 68 -2.53 -16.79 14.44
CA GLU A 68 -1.50 -17.74 14.00
C GLU A 68 -1.84 -18.32 12.62
N ASN A 69 -0.86 -18.30 11.71
CA ASN A 69 -0.97 -18.89 10.36
C ASN A 69 -2.19 -18.39 9.56
N LEU A 70 -2.49 -17.09 9.65
CA LEU A 70 -3.56 -16.46 8.87
C LEU A 70 -3.33 -16.66 7.37
N ALA A 71 -4.30 -17.30 6.71
CA ALA A 71 -4.32 -17.36 5.26
C ALA A 71 -4.44 -15.93 4.67
N PRO A 72 -3.91 -15.68 3.46
CA PRO A 72 -4.15 -14.42 2.77
C PRO A 72 -5.65 -14.13 2.63
N ASN A 73 -6.03 -12.86 2.78
CA ASN A 73 -7.41 -12.38 2.64
C ASN A 73 -8.40 -13.06 3.59
N THR A 74 -8.01 -13.26 4.86
CA THR A 74 -8.90 -13.85 5.87
C THR A 74 -9.95 -12.83 6.31
N THR A 75 -11.21 -13.05 5.95
CA THR A 75 -12.31 -12.13 6.27
C THR A 75 -13.07 -12.56 7.52
N ILE A 76 -13.31 -11.58 8.39
CA ILE A 76 -14.24 -11.66 9.52
C ILE A 76 -15.52 -10.94 9.13
N LEU A 77 -16.63 -11.68 9.15
CA LEU A 77 -17.90 -11.25 8.56
C LEU A 77 -18.68 -10.28 9.46
N PRO A 78 -19.52 -9.42 8.86
CA PRO A 78 -20.28 -8.42 9.59
C PRO A 78 -21.21 -8.98 10.65
N GLU A 79 -21.78 -10.18 10.51
CA GLU A 79 -22.67 -10.77 11.52
C GLU A 79 -21.95 -10.97 12.87
N GLN A 80 -20.65 -11.27 12.82
CA GLN A 80 -19.79 -11.38 14.00
C GLN A 80 -19.50 -10.00 14.62
N LEU A 81 -19.72 -8.94 13.84
CA LEU A 81 -19.44 -7.54 14.15
C LEU A 81 -20.72 -6.72 14.36
N GLY A 82 -21.89 -7.37 14.45
CA GLY A 82 -23.18 -6.69 14.59
C GLY A 82 -23.62 -5.88 13.35
N GLY A 83 -23.06 -6.18 12.18
CA GLY A 83 -23.42 -5.59 10.89
C GLY A 83 -22.77 -4.22 10.61
N VAL A 84 -21.86 -3.76 11.47
CA VAL A 84 -21.30 -2.40 11.39
C VAL A 84 -20.06 -2.31 10.50
N ALA A 85 -19.32 -3.42 10.35
CA ALA A 85 -18.05 -3.44 9.64
C ALA A 85 -17.76 -4.83 9.07
N GLN A 86 -16.78 -4.89 8.18
CA GLN A 86 -16.10 -6.09 7.72
C GLN A 86 -14.60 -5.91 8.00
N VAL A 87 -13.95 -6.94 8.54
CA VAL A 87 -12.50 -6.89 8.80
C VAL A 87 -11.81 -7.94 7.93
N THR A 88 -10.79 -7.53 7.18
CA THR A 88 -9.95 -8.43 6.39
C THR A 88 -8.54 -8.42 6.98
N LEU A 89 -8.06 -9.59 7.39
CA LEU A 89 -6.72 -9.79 7.94
C LEU A 89 -5.79 -10.34 6.86
N ASN A 90 -4.52 -9.96 6.93
CA ASN A 90 -3.52 -10.34 5.94
C ASN A 90 -4.04 -10.12 4.51
N LYS A 91 -4.61 -8.93 4.27
CA LYS A 91 -5.16 -8.54 2.98
C LYS A 91 -4.01 -8.40 1.99
N GLN A 92 -4.09 -9.06 0.84
CA GLN A 92 -3.06 -9.02 -0.20
C GLN A 92 -3.69 -8.70 -1.55
N GLU A 93 -3.25 -7.60 -2.16
CA GLU A 93 -3.74 -7.07 -3.44
C GLU A 93 -2.55 -6.59 -4.29
N GLY A 94 -2.25 -7.31 -5.38
CA GLY A 94 -1.10 -6.98 -6.23
C GLY A 94 0.22 -7.06 -5.46
N SER A 95 0.99 -5.97 -5.45
CA SER A 95 2.24 -5.81 -4.70
C SER A 95 2.04 -5.23 -3.29
N THR A 96 0.80 -5.18 -2.79
CA THR A 96 0.45 -4.59 -1.49
C THR A 96 -0.02 -5.66 -0.51
N VAL A 97 0.46 -5.54 0.73
CA VAL A 97 -0.04 -6.29 1.88
C VAL A 97 -0.46 -5.35 2.98
N THR A 98 -1.64 -5.59 3.54
CA THR A 98 -2.19 -4.87 4.68
C THR A 98 -2.50 -5.87 5.79
N ALA A 99 -1.97 -5.63 6.99
CA ALA A 99 -2.15 -6.55 8.10
C ALA A 99 -3.61 -6.58 8.58
N VAL A 100 -4.22 -5.41 8.77
CA VAL A 100 -5.63 -5.28 9.17
C VAL A 100 -6.31 -4.21 8.31
N SER A 101 -7.35 -4.60 7.58
CA SER A 101 -8.20 -3.70 6.78
C SER A 101 -9.62 -3.74 7.32
N ILE A 102 -10.19 -2.59 7.65
CA ILE A 102 -11.52 -2.46 8.26
C ILE A 102 -12.40 -1.64 7.33
N GLU A 103 -13.42 -2.26 6.76
CA GLU A 103 -14.45 -1.58 5.99
C GLU A 103 -15.65 -1.29 6.91
N LEU A 104 -16.03 -0.02 7.02
CA LEU A 104 -17.17 0.41 7.83
C LEU A 104 -18.43 0.38 6.97
N LEU A 105 -19.27 -0.64 7.14
CA LEU A 105 -20.46 -0.85 6.30
C LEU A 105 -21.61 0.09 6.65
N GLN A 106 -21.66 0.54 7.90
CA GLN A 106 -22.69 1.44 8.40
C GLN A 106 -22.05 2.62 9.13
N GLY A 107 -22.76 3.74 9.13
CA GLY A 107 -22.37 4.89 9.94
C GLY A 107 -22.40 4.52 11.41
N LEU A 108 -21.33 4.84 12.14
CA LEU A 108 -21.29 4.61 13.59
C LEU A 108 -22.17 5.66 14.30
N PRO A 109 -22.72 5.36 15.49
CA PRO A 109 -23.46 6.34 16.27
C PRO A 109 -22.62 7.61 16.51
N GLY A 110 -23.07 8.75 15.99
CA GLY A 110 -22.35 10.03 16.08
C GLY A 110 -21.31 10.28 14.98
N LEU A 111 -21.15 9.35 14.03
CA LEU A 111 -20.26 9.43 12.88
C LEU A 111 -20.93 8.81 11.64
N SER A 112 -22.13 9.29 11.27
CA SER A 112 -22.93 8.69 10.19
C SER A 112 -22.27 8.75 8.80
N ASP A 113 -21.40 9.73 8.59
CA ASP A 113 -20.77 10.01 7.28
C ASP A 113 -19.56 9.11 6.98
N ILE A 114 -19.27 8.11 7.85
CA ILE A 114 -18.14 7.19 7.67
C ILE A 114 -18.50 5.85 7.03
N ALA A 115 -19.77 5.64 6.71
CA ALA A 115 -20.18 4.46 5.97
C ALA A 115 -19.46 4.38 4.61
N GLY A 116 -18.96 3.20 4.26
CA GLY A 116 -18.14 2.93 3.09
C GLY A 116 -16.66 3.31 3.23
N GLN A 117 -16.23 3.87 4.37
CA GLN A 117 -14.81 4.15 4.58
C GLN A 117 -14.05 2.87 4.92
N THR A 118 -12.80 2.80 4.43
CA THR A 118 -11.86 1.73 4.75
C THR A 118 -10.72 2.31 5.58
N ILE A 119 -10.34 1.60 6.65
CA ILE A 119 -9.19 1.91 7.50
C ILE A 119 -8.18 0.78 7.33
N ASP A 120 -7.07 1.08 6.68
CA ASP A 120 -5.97 0.14 6.49
C ASP A 120 -4.87 0.40 7.52
N ILE A 121 -4.41 -0.67 8.18
CA ILE A 121 -3.51 -0.60 9.32
C ILE A 121 -2.33 -1.52 9.07
N ALA A 122 -1.13 -0.93 9.15
CA ALA A 122 0.13 -1.50 8.69
C ALA A 122 0.00 -2.02 7.26
N SER A 123 0.24 -1.14 6.29
CA SER A 123 0.23 -1.47 4.87
C SER A 123 1.59 -1.23 4.26
N ALA A 124 2.05 -2.17 3.45
CA ALA A 124 3.32 -2.12 2.75
C ALA A 124 3.11 -2.50 1.28
N THR A 125 3.60 -1.64 0.39
CA THR A 125 3.55 -1.83 -1.06
C THR A 125 4.95 -1.88 -1.61
N CYS A 126 5.32 -2.94 -2.33
CA CYS A 126 6.54 -2.92 -3.11
C CYS A 126 6.34 -2.07 -4.36
N SER A 127 7.37 -1.29 -4.69
CA SER A 127 7.57 -0.83 -6.06
C SER A 127 7.63 -2.05 -6.98
N GLU A 128 7.05 -1.94 -8.17
CA GLU A 128 7.40 -2.86 -9.25
C GLU A 128 8.93 -2.76 -9.41
N SER A 129 9.61 -3.90 -9.43
CA SER A 129 11.01 -3.89 -9.81
C SER A 129 11.06 -3.25 -11.19
N ASP A 130 11.72 -2.11 -11.31
CA ASP A 130 12.29 -1.76 -12.60
C ASP A 130 13.18 -2.96 -12.95
N ASP A 131 12.73 -3.79 -13.90
CA ASP A 131 13.60 -4.70 -14.64
C ASP A 131 14.55 -3.81 -15.46
N ASP A 132 15.36 -3.02 -14.76
CA ASP A 132 16.63 -2.50 -15.26
C ASP A 132 17.48 -3.75 -15.46
N GLY A 133 17.34 -4.34 -16.65
CA GLY A 133 18.11 -5.47 -17.13
C GLY A 133 19.60 -5.16 -17.17
N ASN A 134 20.21 -5.04 -16.01
CA ASN A 134 21.63 -4.85 -15.80
C ASN A 134 22.08 -5.80 -14.69
N GLY A 135 21.90 -7.08 -14.98
CA GLY A 135 22.32 -8.20 -14.16
C GLY A 135 23.17 -9.21 -14.96
N ASP A 136 24.00 -8.75 -15.90
CA ASP A 136 25.14 -9.55 -16.36
C ASP A 136 26.22 -9.53 -15.27
N GLY A 137 25.91 -10.18 -14.16
CA GLY A 137 26.91 -10.65 -13.21
C GLY A 137 27.53 -11.93 -13.76
N ASP A 138 28.53 -11.81 -14.63
CA ASP A 138 29.42 -12.94 -14.91
C ASP A 138 30.71 -12.83 -14.07
N ASN A 139 30.96 -13.90 -13.32
CA ASN A 139 32.06 -14.06 -12.40
C ASN A 139 33.37 -14.32 -13.17
N GLY A 140 34.41 -13.55 -12.85
CA GLY A 140 35.79 -14.05 -12.77
C GLY A 140 36.56 -14.24 -14.08
N GLY A 141 37.63 -13.46 -14.25
CA GLY A 141 38.67 -13.74 -15.23
C GLY A 141 39.81 -12.73 -15.22
N ASP A 142 40.77 -12.90 -14.31
CA ASP A 142 42.12 -12.37 -14.51
C ASP A 142 42.67 -12.90 -15.85
N ASN A 143 42.99 -12.00 -16.80
CA ASN A 143 44.14 -12.10 -17.71
C ASN A 143 44.25 -10.84 -18.59
N GLY A 144 45.45 -10.27 -18.62
CA GLY A 144 45.75 -8.98 -19.22
C GLY A 144 45.78 -8.92 -20.76
N GLY A 145 46.09 -7.73 -21.27
CA GLY A 145 46.39 -7.51 -22.69
C GLY A 145 46.25 -6.05 -23.09
N ASP A 146 47.38 -5.46 -23.45
CA ASP A 146 47.58 -4.08 -23.90
C ASP A 146 46.84 -3.67 -25.20
N ASN A 147 46.71 -2.34 -25.35
CA ASN A 147 46.80 -1.53 -26.58
C ASN A 147 45.67 -1.56 -27.63
N GLY A 148 45.28 -0.34 -28.03
CA GLY A 148 44.83 -0.03 -29.39
C GLY A 148 43.58 0.83 -29.43
N GLY A 149 43.74 2.13 -29.69
CA GLY A 149 42.64 3.07 -29.78
C GLY A 149 41.80 2.95 -31.04
N ASP A 150 40.69 3.69 -31.08
CA ASP A 150 40.21 4.29 -32.32
C ASP A 150 39.43 5.58 -32.05
N ASN A 151 39.73 6.60 -32.87
CA ASN A 151 39.01 7.86 -32.96
C ASN A 151 37.89 7.68 -34.00
N GLY A 152 36.62 7.86 -33.62
CA GLY A 152 35.49 7.75 -34.54
C GLY A 152 34.43 8.81 -34.29
N ASN A 153 34.26 9.68 -35.29
CA ASN A 153 33.39 10.85 -35.35
C ASN A 153 31.94 10.48 -35.76
N GLY A 154 30.94 11.07 -35.10
CA GLY A 154 29.66 11.51 -35.70
C GLY A 154 28.62 10.51 -36.23
N GLY A 155 27.35 10.83 -35.98
CA GLY A 155 26.21 10.39 -36.79
C GLY A 155 25.05 9.86 -35.96
N GLY A 156 24.00 10.66 -35.81
CA GLY A 156 22.78 10.27 -35.09
C GLY A 156 21.88 9.31 -35.88
N ASP A 157 20.86 8.81 -35.20
CA ASP A 157 19.60 8.45 -35.84
C ASP A 157 18.42 9.11 -35.12
N ASN A 158 17.54 9.67 -35.94
CA ASN A 158 16.23 10.15 -35.57
C ASN A 158 15.28 8.96 -35.68
N GLY A 159 14.61 8.62 -34.58
CA GLY A 159 13.46 7.72 -34.59
C GLY A 159 12.16 8.51 -34.49
N ASP A 160 11.74 9.13 -35.60
CA ASP A 160 10.43 9.75 -35.75
C ASP A 160 9.32 8.67 -35.87
N ASP A 161 8.31 8.81 -35.00
CA ASP A 161 6.87 8.58 -35.11
C ASP A 161 6.29 7.40 -35.94
N ASN A 162 5.39 6.63 -35.31
CA ASN A 162 3.93 6.70 -35.58
C ASN A 162 3.18 5.46 -35.04
N GLY A 163 2.38 5.65 -33.98
CA GLY A 163 1.43 4.66 -33.48
C GLY A 163 0.31 5.33 -32.69
N ALA A 164 -0.66 5.91 -33.41
CA ALA A 164 -1.83 6.57 -32.87
C ALA A 164 -2.68 5.63 -31.98
N GLY A 165 -2.86 6.00 -30.72
CA GLY A 165 -3.79 5.39 -29.77
C GLY A 165 -4.16 6.43 -28.72
N ASP A 166 -5.32 7.05 -28.92
CA ASP A 166 -5.88 8.14 -28.11
C ASP A 166 -6.33 7.60 -26.73
N GLY A 167 -5.66 8.06 -25.67
CA GLY A 167 -5.89 7.63 -24.30
C GLY A 167 -4.90 8.31 -23.35
N GLY A 168 -5.08 9.61 -23.14
CA GLY A 168 -4.21 10.46 -22.32
C GLY A 168 -4.14 9.99 -20.87
N GLY A 169 -3.12 9.20 -20.54
CA GLY A 169 -2.55 9.13 -19.21
C GLY A 169 -1.53 10.24 -19.07
N ASP A 170 -1.56 10.97 -17.97
CA ASP A 170 -0.73 12.14 -17.75
C ASP A 170 0.76 11.72 -17.75
N GLN A 171 1.46 12.01 -18.84
CA GLN A 171 2.89 11.73 -18.95
C GLN A 171 3.66 12.61 -17.95
N ALA A 172 4.64 12.02 -17.28
CA ALA A 172 5.55 12.76 -16.41
C ALA A 172 6.22 13.91 -17.19
N GLY A 173 6.51 15.00 -16.49
CA GLY A 173 7.23 16.14 -17.05
C GLY A 173 8.62 15.75 -17.56
N PRO A 174 9.28 16.60 -18.36
CA PRO A 174 10.64 16.37 -18.86
C PRO A 174 11.71 16.25 -17.76
N ASP A 175 11.36 16.53 -16.51
CA ASP A 175 12.14 16.35 -15.29
C ASP A 175 11.75 15.10 -14.47
N GLY A 176 10.84 14.26 -14.99
CA GLY A 176 10.32 13.09 -14.29
C GLY A 176 9.34 13.42 -13.16
N ALA A 177 8.98 14.69 -12.98
CA ALA A 177 7.99 15.07 -11.99
C ALA A 177 6.58 14.66 -12.45
N ALA A 178 5.79 14.12 -11.52
CA ALA A 178 4.36 13.92 -11.76
C ALA A 178 3.69 15.27 -12.05
N PRO A 179 2.76 15.33 -13.03
CA PRO A 179 2.05 16.55 -13.32
C PRO A 179 1.27 17.00 -12.08
N THR A 180 1.33 18.30 -11.81
CA THR A 180 0.62 18.89 -10.67
C THR A 180 -0.88 18.79 -10.93
N PRO A 181 -1.70 18.20 -10.02
CA PRO A 181 -3.14 18.11 -10.21
C PRO A 181 -3.75 19.50 -10.36
N GLU A 182 -4.51 19.72 -11.44
CA GLU A 182 -5.24 20.98 -11.63
C GLU A 182 -6.56 20.92 -10.84
N PRO A 183 -6.79 21.82 -9.87
CA PRO A 183 -8.03 21.83 -9.10
C PRO A 183 -9.25 22.02 -10.01
N GLN A 184 -10.15 21.05 -10.00
CA GLN A 184 -11.42 21.18 -10.70
C GLN A 184 -12.33 22.18 -9.96
N PRO A 185 -12.90 23.20 -10.63
CA PRO A 185 -13.87 24.09 -10.03
C PRO A 185 -15.06 23.31 -9.47
N GLY A 186 -15.35 23.47 -8.18
CA GLY A 186 -16.49 22.81 -7.55
C GLY A 186 -17.82 23.27 -8.15
N HIS A 187 -18.60 22.34 -8.70
CA HIS A 187 -19.97 22.60 -9.13
C HIS A 187 -20.89 22.64 -7.90
N LEU A 188 -21.06 23.82 -7.31
CA LEU A 188 -22.12 24.08 -6.33
C LEU A 188 -23.31 24.74 -7.02
N ASP A 189 -24.25 23.92 -7.48
CA ASP A 189 -25.65 24.36 -7.63
C ASP A 189 -26.50 23.45 -6.74
N VAL A 190 -26.67 23.85 -5.48
CA VAL A 190 -27.76 23.36 -4.62
C VAL A 190 -28.87 24.40 -4.70
N THR A 191 -29.84 24.18 -5.59
CA THR A 191 -31.12 24.89 -5.53
C THR A 191 -31.92 24.31 -4.36
N GLY A 192 -32.09 25.12 -3.31
CA GLY A 192 -33.02 24.85 -2.21
C GLY A 192 -34.49 25.06 -2.58
#